data_AF-A0A346S4L3-F1
#
_entry.id   AF-A0A346S4L3-F1
#
_cell.length_a   1.000
_cell.length_b   1.000
_cell.length_c   1.000
_cell.angle_alpha   90.00
_cell.angle_beta   90.00
_cell.angle_gamma   90.00
#
_symmetry.space_group_name_H-M   'P 1'
#
loop_
_entity.id
_entity.type
_entity.pdbx_description
1 polymer ?
#
loop_
_entity_poly.entity_id
_entity_poly.type
_entity_poly.pdbx_seq_one_letter_code
_entity_poly.pdbx_strand_id
1 'polypeptide(L)'
;MSQPAHYTFAEVQQLLGTLTTADIARLLQAYRISGCDARAGMSSNDVLSEVAQAVLTMERAWPRRTETIPYLLMTGRSVISNEEKKYSRTESTDSTRIETGDIALQKPELSADHSMRSPEIQVAKAQKKSTMNEWIDRIRQLFVDDEDAKCFLTQKLAELKKAAILVACNFTDQGYRAVEKRIKDKVRKRFPKGLPWWEIQ
;
A
#
# COMPACT_ATOMS: atom_id res chain seq x y z
N MET A 1 6.23 -33.13 23.59
CA MET A 1 6.78 -31.80 23.21
C MET A 1 5.62 -30.83 23.13
N SER A 2 5.61 -29.76 23.93
CA SER A 2 4.53 -28.77 23.91
C SER A 2 4.68 -27.88 22.67
N GLN A 3 3.64 -27.77 21.85
CA GLN A 3 3.68 -26.87 20.69
C GLN A 3 3.74 -25.40 21.16
N PRO A 4 4.45 -24.52 20.43
CA PRO A 4 4.52 -23.10 20.77
C PRO A 4 3.12 -22.48 20.73
N ALA A 5 2.82 -21.58 21.67
CA ALA A 5 1.48 -20.98 21.83
C ALA A 5 1.02 -20.14 20.61
N HIS A 6 1.97 -19.70 19.78
CA HIS A 6 1.73 -18.85 18.60
C HIS A 6 2.28 -19.51 17.34
N TYR A 7 1.74 -19.11 16.19
CA TYR A 7 2.28 -19.50 14.88
C TYR A 7 3.64 -18.84 14.66
N THR A 8 4.52 -19.55 13.95
CA THR A 8 5.77 -19.00 13.43
C THR A 8 5.51 -18.20 12.15
N PHE A 9 6.48 -17.38 11.74
CA PHE A 9 6.40 -16.61 10.49
C PHE A 9 6.05 -17.48 9.27
N ALA A 10 6.69 -18.64 9.12
CA ALA A 10 6.43 -19.54 8.00
C ALA A 10 5.00 -20.10 8.01
N GLU A 11 4.46 -20.41 9.19
CA GLU A 11 3.09 -20.89 9.34
C GLU A 11 2.06 -19.78 9.08
N VAL A 12 2.36 -18.55 9.52
CA VAL A 12 1.55 -17.37 9.18
C VAL A 12 1.48 -17.17 7.67
N GLN A 13 2.61 -17.24 6.96
CA GLN A 13 2.64 -17.12 5.50
C GLN A 13 1.78 -18.21 4.84
N GLN A 14 1.88 -19.45 5.33
CA GLN A 14 1.06 -20.55 4.83
C GLN A 14 -0.43 -20.31 5.09
N LEU A 15 -0.82 -19.88 6.29
CA LEU A 15 -2.22 -19.58 6.63
C LEU A 15 -2.79 -18.46 5.76
N LEU A 16 -2.02 -17.38 5.54
CA LEU A 16 -2.43 -16.30 4.64
C LEU A 16 -2.54 -16.80 3.19
N GLY A 17 -1.65 -17.69 2.75
CA GLY A 17 -1.70 -18.31 1.42
C GLY A 17 -2.91 -19.24 1.21
N THR A 18 -3.60 -19.67 2.26
CA THR A 18 -4.84 -20.46 2.15
C THR A 18 -6.11 -19.63 2.00
N LEU A 19 -6.03 -18.30 2.09
CA LEU A 19 -7.18 -17.42 1.95
C LEU A 19 -7.74 -17.48 0.53
N THR A 20 -9.02 -17.80 0.42
CA THR A 20 -9.73 -17.76 -0.86
C THR A 20 -10.18 -16.34 -1.22
N THR A 21 -10.51 -16.10 -2.48
CA THR A 21 -11.14 -14.84 -2.91
C THR A 21 -12.42 -14.54 -2.13
N ALA A 22 -13.19 -15.57 -1.76
CA ALA A 22 -14.39 -15.42 -0.96
C ALA A 22 -14.07 -14.99 0.49
N ASP A 23 -12.99 -15.51 1.07
CA ASP A 23 -12.50 -15.08 2.39
C ASP A 23 -12.07 -13.62 2.39
N ILE A 24 -11.30 -13.22 1.36
CA ILE A 24 -10.85 -11.83 1.18
C ILE A 24 -12.08 -10.91 1.04
N ALA A 25 -13.05 -11.27 0.19
CA ALA A 25 -14.28 -10.49 0.04
C ALA A 25 -15.06 -10.34 1.35
N ARG A 26 -15.14 -11.41 2.16
CA ARG A 26 -15.77 -11.38 3.49
C ARG A 26 -15.04 -10.45 4.47
N LEU A 27 -13.71 -10.49 4.50
CA LEU A 27 -12.89 -9.60 5.33
C LEU A 27 -13.09 -8.13 4.95
N LEU A 28 -12.99 -7.81 3.65
CA LEU A 28 -13.18 -6.46 3.14
C LEU A 28 -14.59 -5.93 3.48
N GLN A 29 -15.63 -6.75 3.30
CA GLN A 29 -16.99 -6.35 3.64
C GLN A 29 -17.15 -6.09 5.14
N ALA A 30 -16.55 -6.92 6.00
CA ALA A 30 -16.59 -6.72 7.44
C ALA A 30 -15.86 -5.43 7.88
N TYR A 31 -14.76 -5.06 7.22
CA TYR A 31 -14.07 -3.80 7.47
C TYR A 31 -14.90 -2.58 7.06
N ARG A 32 -15.62 -2.65 5.92
CA ARG A 32 -16.57 -1.62 5.51
C ARG A 32 -17.70 -1.44 6.52
N ILE A 33 -18.30 -2.55 6.98
CA ILE A 33 -19.35 -2.53 8.03
C ILE A 33 -18.82 -1.92 9.33
N SER A 34 -17.54 -2.13 9.64
CA SER A 34 -16.89 -1.55 10.81
C SER A 34 -16.60 -0.04 10.68
N GLY A 35 -16.92 0.55 9.52
CA GLY A 35 -16.80 1.99 9.25
C GLY A 35 -15.38 2.44 8.98
N CYS A 36 -14.52 1.61 8.37
CA CYS A 36 -13.10 1.97 8.16
C CYS A 36 -12.89 3.30 7.41
N ASP A 37 -13.76 3.61 6.44
CA ASP A 37 -13.68 4.85 5.67
C ASP A 37 -14.12 6.04 6.54
N ALA A 38 -15.37 6.02 7.02
CA ALA A 38 -15.93 7.12 7.81
C ALA A 38 -15.22 7.38 9.16
N ARG A 39 -14.62 6.36 9.78
CA ARG A 39 -14.02 6.48 11.12
C ARG A 39 -12.51 6.67 11.10
N ALA A 40 -11.84 6.13 10.10
CA ALA A 40 -10.39 6.07 10.06
C ALA A 40 -9.79 6.68 8.77
N GLY A 41 -10.63 7.10 7.80
CA GLY A 41 -10.17 7.59 6.50
C GLY A 41 -9.44 6.52 5.68
N MET A 42 -9.73 5.24 5.94
CA MET A 42 -9.04 4.11 5.30
C MET A 42 -10.01 3.32 4.41
N SER A 43 -9.55 2.93 3.22
CA SER A 43 -10.28 1.94 2.44
C SER A 43 -10.19 0.56 3.10
N SER A 44 -11.15 -0.32 2.80
CA SER A 44 -11.12 -1.71 3.30
C SER A 44 -9.86 -2.46 2.86
N ASN A 45 -9.28 -2.10 1.71
CA ASN A 45 -8.05 -2.70 1.19
C ASN A 45 -6.83 -2.22 1.96
N ASP A 46 -6.81 -0.95 2.39
CA ASP A 46 -5.73 -0.42 3.23
C ASP A 46 -5.74 -1.12 4.59
N VAL A 47 -6.92 -1.33 5.18
CA VAL A 47 -7.06 -2.09 6.42
C VAL A 47 -6.54 -3.52 6.25
N LEU A 48 -6.90 -4.21 5.16
CA LEU A 48 -6.42 -5.56 4.91
C LEU A 48 -4.89 -5.60 4.72
N SER A 49 -4.32 -4.61 4.03
CA SER A 49 -2.88 -4.48 3.82
C SER A 49 -2.12 -4.27 5.12
N GLU A 50 -2.62 -3.38 5.99
CA GLU A 50 -2.06 -3.13 7.33
C GLU A 50 -2.18 -4.36 8.24
N VAL A 51 -3.30 -5.09 8.16
CA VAL A 51 -3.46 -6.36 8.89
C VAL A 51 -2.44 -7.38 8.40
N ALA A 52 -2.32 -7.60 7.08
CA ALA A 52 -1.35 -8.55 6.53
C ALA A 52 0.08 -8.18 6.94
N GLN A 53 0.43 -6.90 6.89
CA GLN A 53 1.73 -6.41 7.35
C GLN A 53 1.95 -6.71 8.83
N ALA A 54 1.01 -6.36 9.72
CA ALA A 54 1.17 -6.55 11.17
C ALA A 54 1.34 -8.02 11.58
N VAL A 55 0.72 -8.94 10.85
CA VAL A 55 0.85 -10.38 11.10
C VAL A 55 2.16 -10.92 10.50
N LEU A 56 2.56 -10.48 9.31
CA LEU A 56 3.82 -10.90 8.66
C LEU A 56 5.06 -10.33 9.36
N THR A 57 5.01 -9.14 9.92
CA THR A 57 6.11 -8.57 10.72
C THR A 57 6.18 -9.18 12.13
N MET A 58 5.23 -10.05 12.48
CA MET A 58 5.09 -10.63 13.82
C MET A 58 4.92 -9.58 14.93
N GLU A 59 4.57 -8.33 14.58
CA GLU A 59 4.22 -7.28 15.54
C GLU A 59 3.00 -7.68 16.37
N ARG A 60 2.12 -8.48 15.78
CA ARG A 60 1.03 -9.16 16.49
C ARG A 60 1.23 -10.66 16.40
N ALA A 61 1.59 -11.26 17.53
CA ALA A 61 1.67 -12.71 17.64
C ALA A 61 0.28 -13.32 17.43
N TRP A 62 0.19 -14.29 16.52
CA TRP A 62 -1.06 -14.99 16.23
C TRP A 62 -1.16 -16.28 17.06
N PRO A 63 -2.10 -16.37 18.03
CA PRO A 63 -2.28 -17.57 18.83
C PRO A 63 -2.77 -18.74 17.99
N ARG A 64 -2.21 -19.94 18.21
CA ARG A 64 -2.60 -21.15 17.46
C ARG A 64 -4.06 -21.55 17.63
N ARG A 65 -4.67 -21.11 18.74
CA ARG A 65 -6.06 -21.42 19.09
C ARG A 65 -7.08 -20.56 18.36
N THR A 66 -6.64 -19.56 17.59
CA THR A 66 -7.52 -18.64 16.89
C THR A 66 -7.51 -18.94 15.40
N GLU A 67 -8.69 -19.17 14.84
CA GLU A 67 -8.87 -19.35 13.40
C GLU A 67 -8.51 -18.10 12.59
N THR A 68 -8.12 -18.29 11.33
CA THR A 68 -7.70 -17.26 10.36
C THR A 68 -8.65 -16.10 10.25
N ILE A 69 -9.90 -16.35 9.87
CA ILE A 69 -10.85 -15.25 9.62
C ILE A 69 -11.17 -14.45 10.89
N PRO A 70 -11.52 -15.08 12.03
CA PRO A 70 -11.74 -14.35 13.28
C PRO A 70 -10.52 -13.53 13.73
N TYR A 71 -9.31 -14.07 13.60
CA TYR A 71 -8.09 -13.36 13.98
C TYR A 71 -7.86 -12.10 13.14
N LEU A 72 -8.00 -12.22 11.80
CA LEU A 72 -7.83 -11.10 10.88
C LEU A 72 -8.93 -10.03 11.05
N LEU A 73 -10.15 -10.44 11.39
CA LEU A 73 -11.24 -9.50 11.71
C LEU A 73 -10.93 -8.71 12.98
N MET A 74 -10.50 -9.38 14.06
CA MET A 74 -10.15 -8.73 15.31
C MET A 74 -8.96 -7.78 15.13
N THR A 75 -7.95 -8.21 14.38
CA THR A 75 -6.79 -7.39 14.07
C THR A 75 -7.18 -6.15 13.26
N GLY A 76 -8.02 -6.32 12.22
CA GLY A 76 -8.52 -5.20 11.42
C GLY A 76 -9.34 -4.20 12.22
N ARG A 77 -10.20 -4.65 13.14
CA ARG A 77 -10.91 -3.74 14.07
C ARG A 77 -9.95 -2.93 14.94
N SER A 78 -8.85 -3.55 15.38
CA SER A 78 -7.83 -2.85 16.16
C SER A 78 -7.06 -1.83 15.30
N VAL A 79 -6.76 -2.14 14.04
CA VAL A 79 -6.18 -1.18 13.08
C VAL A 79 -7.11 0.01 12.90
N ILE A 80 -8.39 -0.23 12.60
CA ILE A 80 -9.40 0.83 12.41
C ILE A 80 -9.50 1.71 13.67
N SER A 81 -9.58 1.13 14.87
CA SER A 81 -9.70 1.91 16.10
C SER A 81 -8.43 2.72 16.41
N ASN A 82 -7.25 2.18 16.10
CA ASN A 82 -6.00 2.90 16.28
C ASN A 82 -5.90 4.08 15.31
N GLU A 83 -6.34 3.89 14.06
CA GLU A 83 -6.30 4.93 13.06
C GLU A 83 -7.38 5.99 13.29
N GLU A 84 -8.59 5.60 13.70
CA GLU A 84 -9.65 6.52 14.16
C GLU A 84 -9.16 7.46 15.27
N LYS A 85 -8.40 6.95 16.24
CA LYS A 85 -7.79 7.78 17.29
C LYS A 85 -6.76 8.77 16.75
N LYS A 86 -6.11 8.48 15.63
CA LYS A 86 -5.19 9.43 14.97
C LYS A 86 -5.97 10.42 14.14
N TYR A 87 -6.92 9.93 13.36
CA TYR A 87 -7.78 10.68 12.46
C TYR A 87 -8.61 11.73 13.23
N SER A 88 -9.27 11.34 14.32
CA SER A 88 -9.98 12.26 15.22
C SER A 88 -9.10 13.35 15.83
N ARG A 89 -7.82 13.07 16.11
CA ARG A 89 -6.86 14.09 16.59
C ARG A 89 -6.51 15.10 15.50
N THR A 90 -6.47 14.66 14.24
CA THR A 90 -6.22 15.51 13.08
C THR A 90 -7.45 16.36 12.73
N GLU A 91 -8.67 15.81 12.80
CA GLU A 91 -9.90 16.60 12.57
C GLU A 91 -10.19 17.59 13.71
N SER A 92 -9.86 17.23 14.96
CA SER A 92 -10.06 18.14 16.11
C SER A 92 -9.13 19.36 16.09
N THR A 93 -8.06 19.34 15.28
CA THR A 93 -7.19 20.51 15.09
C THR A 93 -7.67 21.47 14.01
N ASP A 94 -8.69 21.11 13.23
CA ASP A 94 -9.28 21.93 12.15
C ASP A 94 -10.64 22.55 12.55
N SER A 95 -11.04 22.38 13.81
CA SER A 95 -12.28 22.93 14.38
C SER A 95 -12.14 24.40 14.79
N THR A 96 -11.72 25.27 13.86
CA THR A 96 -12.04 26.70 13.94
C THR A 96 -12.45 27.19 12.57
N ARG A 97 -13.78 27.37 12.41
CA ARG A 97 -14.43 28.64 12.02
C ARG A 97 -15.70 28.36 11.24
N ILE A 98 -16.83 28.36 11.96
CA ILE A 98 -18.10 28.78 11.38
C ILE A 98 -18.02 30.30 11.30
N GLU A 99 -17.93 30.86 10.11
CA GLU A 99 -18.47 32.20 9.80
C GLU A 99 -18.59 32.39 8.28
N THR A 100 -19.85 32.41 7.85
CA THR A 100 -20.46 33.15 6.73
C THR A 100 -19.54 33.92 5.77
N GLY A 101 -19.72 33.66 4.47
CA GLY A 101 -19.66 34.71 3.45
C GLY A 101 -18.39 34.77 2.59
N ASP A 102 -18.64 34.67 1.28
CA ASP A 102 -17.89 35.20 0.16
C ASP A 102 -16.56 34.59 -0.32
N ILE A 103 -16.53 34.54 -1.65
CA ILE A 103 -15.55 34.04 -2.60
C ILE A 103 -14.21 34.77 -2.44
N ALA A 104 -13.12 34.04 -2.26
CA ALA A 104 -11.81 34.45 -2.78
C ALA A 104 -10.86 33.25 -2.90
N LEU A 105 -10.40 32.98 -4.13
CA LEU A 105 -9.20 32.22 -4.40
C LEU A 105 -8.02 32.84 -3.63
N GLN A 106 -7.43 32.13 -2.68
CA GLN A 106 -6.03 32.31 -2.30
C GLN A 106 -5.36 30.96 -2.04
N LYS A 107 -4.35 30.67 -2.87
CA LYS A 107 -3.32 29.65 -2.59
C LYS A 107 -2.73 29.90 -1.20
N PRO A 108 -2.51 28.86 -0.37
CA PRO A 108 -1.49 28.94 0.65
C PRO A 108 -0.17 28.46 0.05
N GLU A 109 0.77 29.39 0.03
CA GLU A 109 2.19 29.14 -0.15
C GLU A 109 2.72 28.16 0.90
N LEU A 110 3.78 27.47 0.49
CA LEU A 110 4.63 26.62 1.28
C LEU A 110 5.08 27.32 2.57
N SER A 111 4.58 26.88 3.71
CA SER A 111 5.28 27.03 4.99
C SER A 111 5.69 25.65 5.48
N ALA A 112 6.95 25.33 5.19
CA ALA A 112 7.69 24.29 5.89
C ALA A 112 7.72 24.66 7.38
N ASP A 113 7.12 23.82 8.22
CA ASP A 113 7.43 23.86 9.64
C ASP A 113 7.70 22.46 10.18
N HIS A 114 8.91 22.33 10.69
CA HIS A 114 9.52 21.11 11.17
C HIS A 114 8.91 20.74 12.53
N SER A 115 7.95 19.82 12.55
CA SER A 115 7.51 19.20 13.80
C SER A 115 8.12 17.82 13.96
N MET A 116 8.87 17.65 15.05
CA MET A 116 9.67 16.49 15.40
C MET A 116 8.85 15.20 15.45
N ARG A 117 8.80 14.48 14.32
CA ARG A 117 8.37 13.08 14.26
C ARG A 117 9.48 12.20 14.81
N SER A 118 9.17 11.33 15.77
CA SER A 118 10.10 10.39 16.40
C SER A 118 11.15 9.84 15.42
N PRO A 119 12.47 9.89 15.75
CA PRO A 119 13.56 9.47 14.86
C PRO A 119 13.37 8.05 14.30
N GLU A 120 12.78 7.16 15.07
CA GLU A 120 12.59 5.75 14.73
C GLU A 120 11.61 5.54 13.55
N ILE A 121 10.55 6.36 13.48
CA ILE A 121 9.56 6.30 12.39
C ILE A 121 10.12 6.90 11.10
N GLN A 122 11.00 7.92 11.22
CA GLN A 122 11.67 8.51 10.06
C GLN A 122 12.72 7.57 9.48
N VAL A 123 13.50 6.88 10.32
CA VAL A 123 14.50 5.90 9.86
C VAL A 123 13.82 4.70 9.19
N ALA A 124 12.75 4.15 9.77
CA ALA A 124 12.04 3.02 9.14
C ALA A 124 11.35 3.40 7.81
N LYS A 125 10.75 4.59 7.72
CA LYS A 125 10.14 5.08 6.47
C LYS A 125 11.21 5.48 5.43
N ALA A 126 12.35 6.02 5.86
CA ALA A 126 13.49 6.33 4.98
C ALA A 126 14.17 5.05 4.49
N GLN A 127 14.33 4.02 5.32
CA GLN A 127 14.87 2.72 4.94
C GLN A 127 13.96 1.99 3.94
N LYS A 128 12.63 2.00 4.16
CA LYS A 128 11.65 1.46 3.21
C LYS A 128 11.65 2.22 1.88
N LYS A 129 11.73 3.55 1.91
CA LYS A 129 11.84 4.39 0.70
C LYS A 129 13.18 4.18 -0.03
N SER A 130 14.29 4.02 0.69
CA SER A 130 15.61 3.70 0.12
C SER A 130 15.55 2.38 -0.63
N THR A 131 14.98 1.36 0.01
CA THR A 131 14.84 0.02 -0.60
C THR A 131 13.98 0.10 -1.86
N MET A 132 12.81 0.77 -1.81
CA MET A 132 11.92 0.94 -2.98
C MET A 132 12.59 1.72 -4.13
N ASN A 133 13.30 2.80 -3.82
CA ASN A 133 13.99 3.60 -4.84
C ASN A 133 15.15 2.84 -5.48
N GLU A 134 15.96 2.12 -4.69
CA GLU A 134 17.05 1.27 -5.22
C GLU A 134 16.52 0.21 -6.19
N TRP A 135 15.34 -0.32 -5.89
CA TRP A 135 14.66 -1.29 -6.72
C TRP A 135 14.08 -0.69 -8.01
N ILE A 136 13.46 0.50 -7.92
CA ILE A 136 13.01 1.26 -9.08
C ILE A 136 14.20 1.59 -9.99
N ASP A 137 15.33 2.00 -9.41
CA ASP A 137 16.55 2.31 -10.15
C ASP A 137 17.15 1.07 -10.81
N ARG A 138 17.15 -0.08 -10.14
CA ARG A 138 17.53 -1.37 -10.77
C ARG A 138 16.64 -1.73 -11.95
N ILE A 139 15.33 -1.49 -11.87
CA ILE A 139 14.43 -1.72 -13.00
C ILE A 139 14.71 -0.73 -14.12
N ARG A 140 14.88 0.56 -13.82
CA ARG A 140 15.26 1.57 -14.82
C ARG A 140 16.56 1.21 -15.54
N GLN A 141 17.54 0.69 -14.81
CA GLN A 141 18.80 0.20 -15.38
C GLN A 141 18.62 -0.95 -16.40
N LEU A 142 17.60 -1.80 -16.24
CA LEU A 142 17.33 -2.89 -17.20
C LEU A 142 16.83 -2.40 -18.56
N PHE A 143 16.39 -1.15 -18.64
CA PHE A 143 15.82 -0.53 -19.83
C PHE A 143 16.58 0.73 -20.26
N VAL A 144 17.86 0.89 -19.87
CA VAL A 144 18.70 2.03 -20.28
C VAL A 144 18.78 2.17 -21.81
N ASP A 145 18.72 1.07 -22.55
CA ASP A 145 18.81 1.08 -24.01
C ASP A 145 17.44 1.11 -24.72
N ASP A 146 16.33 1.23 -23.96
CA ASP A 146 14.96 1.12 -24.46
C ASP A 146 14.13 2.33 -24.05
N GLU A 147 14.17 3.39 -24.88
CA GLU A 147 13.47 4.66 -24.64
C GLU A 147 11.95 4.51 -24.48
N ASP A 148 11.34 3.60 -25.25
CA ASP A 148 9.91 3.29 -25.13
C ASP A 148 9.61 2.69 -23.75
N ALA A 149 10.40 1.71 -23.30
CA ALA A 149 10.20 1.11 -22.00
C ALA A 149 10.46 2.09 -20.85
N LYS A 150 11.43 3.01 -20.99
CA LYS A 150 11.65 4.09 -20.01
C LYS A 150 10.45 5.02 -19.89
N CYS A 151 9.91 5.47 -21.03
CA CYS A 151 8.74 6.34 -21.02
C CYS A 151 7.56 5.62 -20.37
N PHE A 152 7.28 4.39 -20.79
CA PHE A 152 6.20 3.57 -20.22
C PHE A 152 6.34 3.43 -18.70
N LEU A 153 7.52 3.05 -18.20
CA LEU A 153 7.78 2.85 -16.78
C LEU A 153 7.64 4.16 -15.99
N THR A 154 8.13 5.27 -16.52
CA THR A 154 8.03 6.58 -15.87
C THR A 154 6.58 7.00 -15.70
N GLN A 155 5.77 6.85 -16.76
CA GLN A 155 4.36 7.22 -16.71
C GLN A 155 3.52 6.23 -15.87
N LYS A 156 3.91 4.95 -15.83
CA LYS A 156 3.28 3.95 -14.95
C LYS A 156 3.59 4.17 -13.48
N LEU A 157 4.82 4.54 -13.13
CA LEU A 157 5.21 4.88 -11.77
C LEU A 157 4.55 6.18 -11.28
N ALA A 158 4.15 7.05 -12.20
CA ALA A 158 3.32 8.23 -11.92
C ALA A 158 1.81 7.93 -11.88
N GLU A 159 1.42 6.65 -11.87
CA GLU A 159 0.03 6.16 -11.79
C GLU A 159 -0.91 6.70 -12.89
N LEU A 160 -0.36 7.06 -14.06
CA LEU A 160 -1.16 7.55 -15.16
C LEU A 160 -1.99 6.43 -15.82
N LYS A 161 -3.21 6.79 -16.21
CA LYS A 161 -4.13 5.90 -16.94
C LYS A 161 -3.57 5.60 -18.34
N LYS A 162 -3.90 4.43 -18.89
CA LYS A 162 -3.44 3.96 -20.22
C LYS A 162 -3.58 5.04 -21.31
N ALA A 163 -4.72 5.74 -21.37
CA ALA A 163 -4.96 6.80 -22.35
C ALA A 163 -3.93 7.94 -22.28
N ALA A 164 -3.55 8.36 -21.07
CA ALA A 164 -2.53 9.39 -20.86
C ALA A 164 -1.12 8.88 -21.21
N ILE A 165 -0.82 7.59 -20.97
CA ILE A 165 0.46 6.97 -21.35
C ILE A 165 0.61 6.89 -22.87
N LEU A 166 -0.46 6.53 -23.59
CA LEU A 166 -0.46 6.48 -25.05
C LEU A 166 -0.07 7.84 -25.64
N VAL A 167 -0.65 8.92 -25.11
CA VAL A 167 -0.35 10.29 -25.55
C VAL A 167 1.07 10.72 -25.13
N ALA A 168 1.43 10.50 -23.87
CA ALA A 168 2.70 10.96 -23.31
C ALA A 168 3.92 10.25 -23.91
N CYS A 169 3.78 8.98 -24.29
CA CYS A 169 4.86 8.19 -24.90
C CYS A 169 4.70 8.03 -26.41
N ASN A 170 3.73 8.73 -27.03
CA ASN A 170 3.42 8.64 -28.46
C ASN A 170 3.26 7.19 -28.96
N PHE A 171 2.59 6.35 -28.15
CA PHE A 171 2.36 4.95 -28.49
C PHE A 171 1.06 4.76 -29.24
N THR A 172 1.10 3.86 -30.21
CA THR A 172 -0.10 3.20 -30.71
C THR A 172 -0.58 2.15 -29.70
N ASP A 173 -1.84 1.75 -29.80
CA ASP A 173 -2.40 0.74 -28.88
C ASP A 173 -1.67 -0.62 -29.00
N GLN A 174 -1.12 -0.93 -30.18
CA GLN A 174 -0.24 -2.07 -30.41
C GLN A 174 1.15 -1.87 -29.79
N GLY A 175 1.73 -0.67 -29.93
CA GLY A 175 3.01 -0.31 -29.33
C GLY A 175 3.00 -0.42 -27.81
N TYR A 176 1.94 0.08 -27.17
CA TYR A 176 1.73 -0.04 -25.72
C TYR A 176 1.77 -1.51 -25.26
N ARG A 177 1.03 -2.40 -25.93
CA ARG A 177 0.98 -3.83 -25.57
C ARG A 177 2.32 -4.53 -25.82
N ALA A 178 3.02 -4.16 -26.89
CA ALA A 178 4.33 -4.71 -27.21
C ALA A 178 5.38 -4.32 -26.15
N VAL A 179 5.40 -3.05 -25.74
CA VAL A 179 6.27 -2.53 -24.68
C VAL A 179 5.94 -3.17 -23.34
N GLU A 180 4.66 -3.26 -22.99
CA GLU A 180 4.19 -3.92 -21.76
C GLU A 180 4.64 -5.38 -21.69
N LYS A 181 4.47 -6.15 -22.78
CA LYS A 181 4.93 -7.54 -22.86
C LYS A 181 6.45 -7.64 -22.73
N ARG A 182 7.19 -6.79 -23.44
CA ARG A 182 8.66 -6.76 -23.41
C ARG A 182 9.19 -6.47 -22.01
N ILE A 183 8.57 -5.50 -21.30
CA ILE A 183 8.92 -5.18 -19.92
C ILE A 183 8.65 -6.38 -19.01
N LYS A 184 7.44 -6.96 -19.10
CA LYS A 184 7.04 -8.11 -18.28
C LYS A 184 7.97 -9.31 -18.49
N ASP A 185 8.35 -9.60 -19.72
CA ASP A 185 9.25 -10.70 -20.06
C ASP A 185 10.68 -10.45 -19.53
N LYS A 186 11.21 -9.23 -19.69
CA LYS A 186 12.58 -8.88 -19.24
C LYS A 186 12.66 -8.84 -17.71
N VAL A 187 11.64 -8.31 -17.04
CA VAL A 187 11.51 -8.31 -15.57
C VAL A 187 11.38 -9.73 -15.04
N ARG A 188 10.52 -10.58 -15.63
CA ARG A 188 10.34 -11.98 -15.19
C ARG A 188 11.60 -12.82 -15.37
N LYS A 189 12.39 -12.58 -16.43
CA LYS A 189 13.70 -13.22 -16.62
C LYS A 189 14.71 -12.81 -15.55
N ARG A 190 14.70 -11.55 -15.13
CA ARG A 190 15.64 -11.03 -14.13
C ARG A 190 15.20 -11.32 -12.68
N PHE A 191 13.90 -11.40 -12.45
CA PHE A 191 13.27 -11.62 -11.14
C PHE A 191 12.26 -12.78 -11.21
N PRO A 192 12.74 -14.03 -11.31
CA PRO A 192 11.86 -15.20 -11.47
C PRO A 192 11.00 -15.49 -10.23
N LYS A 193 11.38 -14.96 -9.06
CA LYS A 193 10.59 -15.01 -7.81
C LYS A 193 9.63 -13.82 -7.65
N GLY A 194 9.45 -13.01 -8.69
CA GLY A 194 8.62 -11.79 -8.64
C GLY A 194 9.37 -10.57 -8.12
N LEU A 195 8.78 -9.39 -8.34
CA LEU A 195 9.17 -8.16 -7.68
C LEU A 195 8.37 -8.06 -6.37
N PRO A 196 9.01 -7.82 -5.21
CA PRO A 196 8.36 -7.86 -3.89
C PRO A 196 7.10 -6.97 -3.72
N TRP A 197 6.87 -5.99 -4.61
CA TRP A 197 5.72 -5.07 -4.54
C TRP A 197 4.74 -5.17 -5.72
N TRP A 198 4.90 -6.12 -6.66
CA TRP A 198 3.99 -6.27 -7.81
C TRP A 198 2.70 -7.03 -7.46
N GLU A 199 2.64 -7.67 -6.30
CA GLU A 199 1.48 -8.47 -5.84
C GLU A 199 0.38 -7.62 -5.16
N ILE A 200 0.43 -6.30 -5.30
CA ILE A 200 -0.59 -5.39 -4.78
C ILE A 200 -1.50 -4.98 -5.96
N GLN A 201 -2.55 -5.77 -6.20
CA GLN A 201 -3.65 -5.41 -7.09
C GLN A 201 -4.99 -5.70 -6.43
#